data_AF-A0A2D7GV32-F1
#
_entry.id   AF-A0A2D7GV32-F1
#
_cell.length_a   1.000
_cell.length_b   1.000
_cell.length_c   1.000
_cell.angle_alpha   90.00
_cell.angle_beta   90.00
_cell.angle_gamma   90.00
#
_symmetry.space_group_name_H-M   'P 1'
#
loop_
_entity.id
_entity.type
_entity.pdbx_description
1 polymer ?
#
loop_
_entity_poly.entity_id
_entity_poly.type
_entity_poly.pdbx_seq_one_letter_code
_entity_poly.pdbx_strand_id
1 'polypeptide(L)'
;MIIAFSIIGLLLLLLIFFVLRTQNLQKELTLSRHSNKQSNSKANYAYRNLVLVTEALEKNLTQRLQSLYKSRLITQEQHNSLLPLMTCFASIVMNCCEKGDTLEESLKKVLTDEDPSLEGIQLVVKELPSNLRMLWSKNTADSFIAFCQAVTTTKSGDASENSVPAQKAS
;
A
#
# COMPACT_ATOMS: atom_id res chain seq x y z
N MET A 1 -67.62 -7.96 25.80
CA MET A 1 -67.43 -8.75 24.56
C MET A 1 -66.78 -7.92 23.44
N ILE A 2 -67.43 -6.84 22.96
CA ILE A 2 -66.91 -6.00 21.84
C ILE A 2 -65.50 -5.42 22.11
N ILE A 3 -65.25 -4.89 23.31
CA ILE A 3 -63.94 -4.32 23.67
C ILE A 3 -62.83 -5.39 23.67
N ALA A 4 -63.15 -6.61 24.11
CA ALA A 4 -62.20 -7.72 24.11
C ALA A 4 -61.80 -8.14 22.69
N PHE A 5 -62.76 -8.19 21.76
CA PHE A 5 -62.48 -8.46 20.35
C PHE A 5 -61.63 -7.36 19.70
N SER A 6 -61.84 -6.09 20.07
CA SER A 6 -61.03 -4.97 19.58
C SER A 6 -59.57 -5.05 20.06
N ILE A 7 -59.34 -5.41 21.32
CA ILE A 7 -57.99 -5.58 21.89
C ILE A 7 -57.28 -6.76 21.22
N ILE A 8 -58.00 -7.87 21.00
CA ILE A 8 -57.48 -9.03 20.26
C ILE A 8 -57.04 -8.63 18.84
N GLY A 9 -57.85 -7.85 18.13
CA GLY A 9 -57.54 -7.40 16.76
C GLY A 9 -56.29 -6.49 16.72
N LEU A 10 -56.18 -5.57 17.68
CA LEU A 10 -55.01 -4.71 17.82
C LEU A 10 -53.73 -5.51 18.11
N LEU A 11 -53.83 -6.50 19.01
CA LEU A 11 -52.69 -7.35 19.36
C LEU A 11 -52.19 -8.13 18.13
N LEU A 12 -53.10 -8.67 17.32
CA LEU A 12 -52.75 -9.41 16.10
C LEU A 12 -52.04 -8.50 15.08
N LEU A 13 -52.52 -7.27 14.88
CA LEU A 13 -51.88 -6.30 14.00
C LEU A 13 -50.47 -5.93 14.48
N LEU A 14 -50.29 -5.71 15.79
CA LEU A 14 -48.98 -5.43 16.36
C LEU A 14 -48.02 -6.60 16.20
N LEU A 15 -48.50 -7.83 16.36
CA LEU A 15 -47.70 -9.05 16.16
C LEU A 15 -47.21 -9.16 14.71
N ILE A 16 -48.10 -8.95 13.74
CA ILE A 16 -47.76 -8.97 12.32
C ILE A 16 -46.74 -7.87 11.99
N PHE A 17 -46.97 -6.65 12.46
CA PHE A 17 -46.04 -5.53 12.25
C PHE A 17 -44.65 -5.82 12.83
N PHE A 18 -44.59 -6.35 14.05
CA PHE A 18 -43.34 -6.68 14.72
C PHE A 18 -42.58 -7.78 13.97
N VAL A 19 -43.28 -8.80 13.50
CA VAL A 19 -42.71 -9.89 12.70
C VAL A 19 -42.19 -9.39 11.35
N LEU A 20 -42.91 -8.52 10.65
CA LEU A 20 -42.45 -7.91 9.40
C LEU A 20 -41.20 -7.03 9.60
N ARG A 21 -41.20 -6.21 10.66
CA ARG A 21 -40.06 -5.35 10.98
C ARG A 21 -38.83 -6.17 11.33
N THR A 22 -38.97 -7.18 12.16
CA THR A 22 -37.85 -8.06 12.55
C THR A 22 -37.27 -8.79 11.34
N GLN A 23 -38.12 -9.30 10.44
CA GLN A 23 -37.67 -9.94 9.20
C GLN A 23 -36.92 -8.97 8.27
N ASN A 24 -37.39 -7.72 8.12
CA ASN A 24 -36.68 -6.73 7.33
C ASN A 24 -35.30 -6.39 7.92
N LEU A 25 -35.22 -6.19 9.24
CA LEU A 25 -33.95 -5.93 9.92
C LEU A 25 -32.97 -7.12 9.77
N GLN A 26 -33.45 -8.36 9.88
CA GLN A 26 -32.62 -9.54 9.68
C GLN A 26 -32.13 -9.69 8.23
N LYS A 27 -32.97 -9.35 7.24
CA LYS A 27 -32.59 -9.34 5.83
C LYS A 27 -31.51 -8.30 5.56
N GLU A 28 -31.67 -7.08 6.06
CA GLU A 28 -30.67 -6.01 5.90
C GLU A 28 -29.35 -6.36 6.59
N LEU A 29 -29.39 -6.94 7.79
CA LEU A 29 -28.19 -7.39 8.50
C LEU A 29 -27.48 -8.52 7.75
N THR A 30 -28.24 -9.47 7.22
CA THR A 30 -27.70 -10.59 6.44
C THR A 30 -27.07 -10.07 5.15
N LEU A 31 -27.73 -9.18 4.42
CA LEU A 31 -27.22 -8.57 3.19
C LEU A 31 -25.96 -7.75 3.46
N SER A 32 -25.96 -6.92 4.51
CA SER A 32 -24.78 -6.17 4.96
C SER A 32 -23.63 -7.09 5.33
N ARG A 33 -23.89 -8.17 6.06
CA ARG A 33 -22.86 -9.16 6.42
C ARG A 33 -22.31 -9.90 5.21
N HIS A 34 -23.14 -10.26 4.25
CA HIS A 34 -22.70 -10.88 2.99
C HIS A 34 -21.87 -9.92 2.16
N SER A 35 -22.31 -8.66 2.02
CA SER A 35 -21.56 -7.60 1.33
C SER A 35 -20.19 -7.38 2.00
N ASN A 36 -20.15 -7.29 3.32
CA ASN A 36 -18.90 -7.13 4.07
C ASN A 36 -17.97 -8.35 3.90
N LYS A 37 -18.51 -9.57 3.96
CA LYS A 37 -17.73 -10.80 3.69
C LYS A 37 -17.16 -10.82 2.27
N GLN A 38 -17.97 -10.44 1.28
CA GLN A 38 -17.55 -10.40 -0.12
C GLN A 38 -16.50 -9.30 -0.36
N SER A 39 -16.67 -8.14 0.27
CA SER A 39 -15.70 -7.05 0.22
C SER A 39 -14.38 -7.47 0.85
N ASN A 40 -14.43 -8.13 2.00
CA ASN A 40 -13.24 -8.60 2.69
C ASN A 40 -12.51 -9.72 1.93
N SER A 41 -13.23 -10.63 1.29
CA SER A 41 -12.60 -11.66 0.45
C SER A 41 -11.94 -11.08 -0.81
N LYS A 42 -12.57 -10.07 -1.44
CA LYS A 42 -11.97 -9.31 -2.56
C LYS A 42 -10.74 -8.53 -2.12
N ALA A 43 -10.80 -7.87 -0.97
CA ALA A 43 -9.66 -7.16 -0.40
C ALA A 43 -8.50 -8.13 -0.14
N ASN A 44 -8.75 -9.26 0.53
CA ASN A 44 -7.72 -10.27 0.81
C ASN A 44 -7.12 -10.87 -0.48
N TYR A 45 -7.93 -11.07 -1.52
CA TYR A 45 -7.43 -11.49 -2.83
C TYR A 45 -6.54 -10.42 -3.48
N ALA A 46 -6.94 -9.15 -3.45
CA ALA A 46 -6.14 -8.04 -3.94
C ALA A 46 -4.82 -7.92 -3.15
N TYR A 47 -4.85 -8.08 -1.83
CA TYR A 47 -3.66 -8.09 -0.97
C TYR A 47 -2.69 -9.21 -1.36
N ARG A 48 -3.18 -10.45 -1.54
CA ARG A 48 -2.34 -11.56 -1.99
C ARG A 48 -1.67 -11.27 -3.33
N ASN A 49 -2.40 -10.67 -4.27
CA ASN A 49 -1.81 -10.26 -5.55
C ASN A 49 -0.80 -9.13 -5.37
N LEU A 50 -1.05 -8.18 -4.47
CA LEU A 50 -0.13 -7.10 -4.15
C LEU A 50 1.18 -7.68 -3.61
N VAL A 51 1.13 -8.68 -2.72
CA VAL A 51 2.33 -9.39 -2.20
C VAL A 51 3.16 -9.95 -3.34
N LEU A 52 2.51 -10.70 -4.23
CA LEU A 52 3.18 -11.32 -5.37
C LEU A 52 3.82 -10.26 -6.29
N VAL A 53 3.13 -9.16 -6.55
CA VAL A 53 3.65 -8.06 -7.38
C VAL A 53 4.81 -7.34 -6.70
N THR A 54 4.71 -7.07 -5.40
CA THR A 54 5.80 -6.41 -4.65
C THR A 54 7.04 -7.28 -4.55
N GLU A 55 6.89 -8.60 -4.36
CA GLU A 55 8.02 -9.54 -4.37
C GLU A 55 8.68 -9.62 -5.76
N ALA A 56 7.88 -9.61 -6.83
CA ALA A 56 8.40 -9.58 -8.19
C ALA A 56 9.15 -8.27 -8.47
N LEU A 57 8.62 -7.14 -7.98
CA LEU A 57 9.24 -5.83 -8.14
C LEU A 57 10.53 -5.72 -7.32
N GLU A 58 10.55 -6.23 -6.09
CA GLU A 58 11.74 -6.36 -5.25
C GLU A 58 12.86 -7.11 -6.00
N LYS A 59 12.57 -8.31 -6.53
CA LYS A 59 13.55 -9.08 -7.31
C LYS A 59 14.06 -8.30 -8.53
N ASN A 60 13.15 -7.61 -9.22
CA ASN A 60 13.50 -6.82 -10.40
C ASN A 60 14.43 -5.64 -10.04
N LEU A 61 14.11 -4.91 -8.97
CA LEU A 61 14.88 -3.77 -8.47
C LEU A 61 16.26 -4.22 -7.98
N THR A 62 16.34 -5.31 -7.23
CA THR A 62 17.61 -5.88 -6.76
C THR A 62 18.47 -6.35 -7.93
N GLN A 63 17.90 -7.00 -8.94
CA GLN A 63 18.63 -7.39 -10.17
C GLN A 63 19.15 -6.17 -10.94
N ARG A 64 18.33 -5.12 -11.09
CA ARG A 64 18.76 -3.87 -11.73
C ARG A 64 19.88 -3.21 -10.94
N LEU A 65 19.77 -3.14 -9.61
CA LEU A 65 20.80 -2.58 -8.74
C LEU A 65 22.13 -3.34 -8.86
N GLN A 66 22.09 -4.67 -8.87
CA GLN A 66 23.27 -5.51 -9.09
C GLN A 66 23.88 -5.33 -10.49
N SER A 67 23.05 -5.15 -11.53
CA SER A 67 23.52 -4.87 -12.89
C SER A 67 24.23 -3.51 -12.98
N LEU A 68 23.70 -2.49 -12.30
CA LEU A 68 24.31 -1.16 -12.23
C LEU A 68 25.62 -1.17 -11.45
N TYR A 69 25.72 -1.97 -10.39
CA TYR A 69 26.97 -2.19 -9.66
C TYR A 69 28.02 -2.89 -10.54
N LYS A 70 27.66 -3.99 -11.22
CA LYS A 70 28.57 -4.70 -12.15
C LYS A 70 29.07 -3.80 -13.28
N SER A 71 28.22 -2.87 -13.72
CA SER A 71 28.54 -1.91 -14.78
C SER A 71 29.33 -0.68 -14.25
N ARG A 72 29.71 -0.67 -12.96
CA ARG A 72 30.43 0.41 -12.25
C ARG A 72 29.75 1.79 -12.27
N LEU A 73 28.43 1.87 -12.48
CA LEU A 73 27.71 3.16 -12.48
C LEU A 73 27.37 3.65 -11.06
N ILE A 74 27.43 2.76 -10.07
CA ILE A 74 27.11 3.01 -8.66
C ILE A 74 28.34 2.70 -7.79
N THR A 75 28.64 3.60 -6.84
CA THR A 75 29.73 3.44 -5.87
C THR A 75 29.40 2.34 -4.86
N GLN A 76 30.40 1.63 -4.35
CA GLN A 76 30.20 0.52 -3.40
C GLN A 76 29.42 0.94 -2.13
N GLU A 77 29.60 2.17 -1.64
CA GLU A 77 28.82 2.72 -0.53
C GLU A 77 27.32 2.87 -0.88
N GLN A 78 27.01 3.41 -2.07
CA GLN A 78 25.64 3.54 -2.55
C GLN A 78 24.98 2.18 -2.77
N HIS A 79 25.74 1.18 -3.23
CA HIS A 79 25.24 -0.19 -3.37
C HIS A 79 24.94 -0.80 -1.99
N ASN A 80 25.85 -0.68 -1.03
CA ASN A 80 25.69 -1.24 0.30
C ASN A 80 24.53 -0.61 1.09
N SER A 81 24.26 0.68 0.92
CA SER A 81 23.11 1.34 1.57
C SER A 81 21.78 1.08 0.89
N LEU A 82 21.75 0.95 -0.45
CA LEU A 82 20.50 0.81 -1.20
C LEU A 82 20.06 -0.64 -1.40
N LEU A 83 20.99 -1.61 -1.36
CA LEU A 83 20.68 -3.04 -1.46
C LEU A 83 19.68 -3.52 -0.41
N PRO A 84 19.87 -3.27 0.89
CA PRO A 84 18.90 -3.66 1.92
C PRO A 84 17.55 -2.97 1.73
N LEU A 85 17.53 -1.73 1.22
CA LEU A 85 16.28 -1.04 0.87
C LEU A 85 15.50 -1.77 -0.23
N MET A 86 16.19 -2.32 -1.22
CA MET A 86 15.58 -3.08 -2.31
C MET A 86 15.17 -4.48 -1.85
N THR A 87 15.98 -5.17 -1.05
CA THR A 87 15.68 -6.51 -0.51
C THR A 87 14.55 -6.49 0.52
N CYS A 88 14.34 -5.37 1.21
CA CYS A 88 13.25 -5.19 2.16
C CYS A 88 12.02 -4.52 1.54
N PHE A 89 12.01 -4.30 0.22
CA PHE A 89 11.00 -3.51 -0.47
C PHE A 89 9.58 -4.06 -0.27
N ALA A 90 9.37 -5.38 -0.44
CA ALA A 90 8.04 -5.95 -0.27
C ALA A 90 7.55 -5.81 1.18
N SER A 91 8.43 -6.00 2.16
CA SER A 91 8.12 -5.84 3.58
C SER A 91 7.74 -4.40 3.95
N ILE A 92 8.48 -3.41 3.42
CA ILE A 92 8.21 -1.99 3.66
C ILE A 92 6.87 -1.57 3.05
N VAL A 93 6.61 -1.93 1.79
CA VAL A 93 5.34 -1.61 1.13
C VAL A 93 4.17 -2.30 1.82
N MET A 94 4.34 -3.54 2.27
CA MET A 94 3.32 -4.23 3.04
C MET A 94 3.03 -3.59 4.39
N ASN A 95 4.05 -3.20 5.15
CA ASN A 95 3.82 -2.50 6.42
C ASN A 95 3.06 -1.19 6.21
N CYS A 96 3.35 -0.45 5.14
CA CYS A 96 2.59 0.75 4.79
C CYS A 96 1.13 0.43 4.38
N CYS A 97 0.90 -0.62 3.59
CA CYS A 97 -0.44 -0.97 3.07
C CYS A 97 -1.33 -1.74 4.07
N GLU A 98 -0.74 -2.52 4.97
CA GLU A 98 -1.45 -3.37 5.94
C GLU A 98 -1.66 -2.64 7.27
N LYS A 99 -0.60 -2.01 7.80
CA LYS A 99 -0.63 -1.36 9.12
C LYS A 99 -0.93 0.13 9.03
N GLY A 100 -0.86 0.71 7.83
CA GLY A 100 -0.97 2.16 7.65
C GLY A 100 0.24 2.91 8.20
N ASP A 101 1.35 2.21 8.42
CA ASP A 101 2.60 2.80 8.90
C ASP A 101 3.15 3.80 7.87
N THR A 102 3.84 4.82 8.35
CA THR A 102 4.62 5.69 7.47
C THR A 102 5.85 4.95 6.93
N LEU A 103 6.42 5.43 5.81
CA LEU A 103 7.66 4.85 5.26
C LEU A 103 8.79 4.83 6.29
N GLU A 104 9.01 5.91 7.04
CA GLU A 104 10.06 6.00 8.07
C GLU A 104 9.83 5.01 9.22
N GLU A 105 8.58 4.82 9.63
CA GLU A 105 8.23 3.86 10.68
C GLU A 105 8.42 2.42 10.20
N SER A 106 7.98 2.12 8.97
CA SER A 106 8.18 0.82 8.33
C SER A 106 9.67 0.52 8.15
N LEU A 107 10.45 1.52 7.72
CA LEU A 107 11.88 1.39 7.51
C LEU A 107 12.59 1.14 8.84
N LYS A 108 12.23 1.87 9.90
CA LYS A 108 12.78 1.62 11.24
C LYS A 108 12.46 0.21 11.73
N LYS A 109 11.22 -0.28 11.53
CA LYS A 109 10.82 -1.64 11.92
C LYS A 109 11.62 -2.72 11.18
N VAL A 110 11.87 -2.54 9.89
CA VAL A 110 12.54 -3.55 9.06
C VAL A 110 14.07 -3.47 9.18
N LEU A 111 14.66 -2.28 9.30
CA LEU A 111 16.10 -2.10 9.51
C LEU A 111 16.58 -2.38 10.93
N THR A 112 15.68 -2.59 11.90
CA THR A 112 16.13 -2.99 13.25
C THR A 112 16.82 -4.36 13.23
N ASP A 113 16.53 -5.21 12.22
CA ASP A 113 17.10 -6.56 12.06
C ASP A 113 18.29 -6.63 11.08
N GLU A 114 18.56 -5.60 10.27
CA GLU A 114 19.60 -5.61 9.23
C GLU A 114 20.65 -4.52 9.49
N ASP A 115 21.95 -4.90 9.44
CA ASP A 115 23.11 -3.99 9.54
C ASP A 115 23.33 -3.22 8.21
N PRO A 116 22.47 -2.25 7.91
CA PRO A 116 22.95 -0.88 7.79
C PRO A 116 22.22 0.11 8.71
N SER A 117 22.93 1.13 9.20
CA SER A 117 22.26 2.21 9.92
C SER A 117 21.34 2.99 8.99
N LEU A 118 20.11 3.24 9.45
CA LEU A 118 19.14 4.17 8.83
C LEU A 118 19.79 5.49 8.41
N GLU A 119 20.81 5.93 9.16
CA GLU A 119 21.61 7.13 8.92
C GLU A 119 22.43 7.03 7.62
N GLY A 120 22.99 5.85 7.28
CA GLY A 120 23.69 5.61 6.02
C GLY A 120 22.77 5.76 4.81
N ILE A 121 21.53 5.27 4.91
CA ILE A 121 20.52 5.45 3.87
C ILE A 121 20.15 6.93 3.73
N GLN A 122 19.96 7.64 4.85
CA GLN A 122 19.66 9.07 4.82
C GLN A 122 20.80 9.92 4.23
N LEU A 123 22.06 9.54 4.48
CA LEU A 123 23.23 10.21 3.89
C LEU A 123 23.24 10.03 2.37
N VAL A 124 23.05 8.81 1.88
CA VAL A 124 22.95 8.55 0.43
C VAL A 124 21.77 9.32 -0.17
N VAL A 125 20.60 9.31 0.46
CA VAL A 125 19.42 10.07 0.01
C VAL A 125 19.70 11.59 -0.04
N LYS A 126 20.53 12.14 0.85
CA LYS A 126 20.91 13.56 0.80
C LYS A 126 21.76 13.92 -0.42
N GLU A 127 22.59 12.98 -0.90
CA GLU A 127 23.41 13.15 -2.10
C GLU A 127 22.62 13.01 -3.40
N LEU A 128 21.44 12.39 -3.35
CA LEU A 128 20.57 12.23 -4.51
C LEU A 128 20.01 13.58 -5.02
N PRO A 129 19.67 13.69 -6.32
CA PRO A 129 19.09 14.89 -6.91
C PRO A 129 17.74 15.27 -6.26
N SER A 130 17.39 16.55 -6.33
CA SER A 130 16.28 17.17 -5.58
C SER A 130 14.93 16.51 -5.83
N ASN A 131 14.70 16.01 -7.05
CA ASN A 131 13.51 15.25 -7.43
C ASN A 131 13.36 13.95 -6.65
N LEU A 132 14.45 13.22 -6.40
CA LEU A 132 14.43 11.95 -5.65
C LEU A 132 14.27 12.21 -4.14
N ARG A 133 14.91 13.26 -3.63
CA ARG A 133 14.69 13.70 -2.24
C ARG A 133 13.24 14.07 -1.95
N MET A 134 12.56 14.72 -2.90
CA MET A 134 11.14 15.07 -2.75
C MET A 134 10.23 13.84 -2.73
N LEU A 135 10.58 12.76 -3.45
CA LEU A 135 9.84 11.49 -3.39
C LEU A 135 10.05 10.79 -2.04
N TRP A 136 11.27 10.84 -1.52
CA TRP A 136 11.58 10.31 -0.19
C TRP A 136 10.84 11.06 0.93
N SER A 137 10.81 12.39 0.88
CA SER A 137 10.21 13.21 1.95
C SER A 137 8.68 13.11 2.06
N LYS A 138 8.01 12.55 1.05
CA LYS A 138 6.55 12.33 1.08
C LYS A 138 6.13 11.24 2.06
N ASN A 139 7.04 10.35 2.47
CA ASN A 139 6.82 9.35 3.52
C ASN A 139 5.62 8.40 3.26
N THR A 140 5.32 8.13 1.98
CA THR A 140 4.20 7.25 1.55
C THR A 140 4.72 6.04 0.78
N ALA A 141 3.93 4.96 0.73
CA ALA A 141 4.26 3.77 -0.08
C ALA A 141 4.45 4.12 -1.57
N ASP A 142 3.55 4.89 -2.16
CA ASP A 142 3.63 5.27 -3.58
C ASP A 142 4.90 6.07 -3.90
N SER A 143 5.27 6.99 -3.00
CA SER A 143 6.47 7.80 -3.17
C SER A 143 7.76 6.98 -2.99
N PHE A 144 7.73 5.96 -2.13
CA PHE A 144 8.81 4.98 -1.99
C PHE A 144 8.97 4.10 -3.23
N ILE A 145 7.87 3.57 -3.77
CA ILE A 145 7.88 2.78 -5.01
C ILE A 145 8.47 3.60 -6.16
N ALA A 146 8.00 4.85 -6.32
CA ALA A 146 8.52 5.77 -7.32
C ALA A 146 10.01 6.11 -7.10
N PHE A 147 10.43 6.28 -5.85
CA PHE A 147 11.84 6.50 -5.50
C PHE A 147 12.70 5.30 -5.93
N CYS A 148 12.33 4.07 -5.56
CA CYS A 148 13.12 2.88 -5.90
C CYS A 148 13.23 2.66 -7.41
N GLN A 149 12.14 2.89 -8.14
CA GLN A 149 12.14 2.85 -9.61
C GLN A 149 13.02 3.94 -10.19
N ALA A 150 12.94 5.16 -9.68
CA ALA A 150 13.71 6.27 -10.19
C ALA A 150 15.21 6.07 -9.91
N VAL A 151 15.62 5.67 -8.71
CA VAL A 151 17.04 5.40 -8.39
C VAL A 151 17.64 4.29 -9.26
N THR A 152 16.85 3.26 -9.59
CA THR A 152 17.29 2.19 -10.49
C THR A 152 17.25 2.57 -11.98
N THR A 153 16.71 3.75 -12.33
CA THR A 153 16.61 4.25 -13.71
C THR A 153 17.53 5.46 -13.96
N THR A 154 17.68 6.36 -12.99
CA THR A 154 18.31 7.68 -13.15
C THR A 154 19.84 7.69 -13.08
N LYS A 155 20.52 6.57 -13.37
CA LYS A 155 21.95 6.63 -13.68
C LYS A 155 22.37 5.68 -14.80
N SER A 156 21.54 5.61 -15.83
CA SER A 156 21.97 5.23 -17.19
C SER A 156 22.30 6.45 -18.07
N GLY A 157 22.28 7.67 -17.54
CA GLY A 157 22.66 8.85 -18.30
C GLY A 157 22.61 10.11 -17.46
N ASP A 158 23.77 10.64 -17.10
CA ASP A 158 23.89 12.09 -16.89
C ASP A 158 23.89 12.72 -18.30
N ALA A 159 22.74 13.23 -18.75
CA ALA A 159 22.60 14.38 -19.65
C ALA A 159 21.14 14.56 -20.10
N SER A 160 20.68 15.82 -20.02
CA SER A 160 19.48 16.39 -20.62
C SER A 160 18.18 16.37 -19.79
N GLU A 161 18.01 17.41 -18.98
CA GLU A 161 17.12 18.53 -19.30
C GLU A 161 15.90 18.24 -20.23
N ASN A 162 14.71 18.61 -19.73
CA ASN A 162 13.44 18.86 -20.41
C ASN A 162 12.76 17.73 -21.21
N SER A 163 11.62 17.27 -20.70
CA SER A 163 10.35 17.40 -21.44
C SER A 163 9.16 16.97 -20.60
N VAL A 164 8.36 17.96 -20.23
CA VAL A 164 6.92 17.83 -20.01
C VAL A 164 6.28 17.29 -21.29
N PRO A 165 5.37 16.31 -21.25
CA PRO A 165 4.30 16.24 -22.23
C PRO A 165 3.03 16.77 -21.58
N ALA A 166 2.71 18.02 -21.92
CA ALA A 166 1.38 18.55 -21.82
C ALA A 166 0.52 17.76 -22.82
N GLN A 167 -0.42 16.97 -22.33
CA GLN A 167 -1.43 16.38 -23.19
C GLN A 167 -2.70 17.23 -23.08
N LYS A 168 -2.79 18.20 -23.97
CA LYS A 168 -4.02 18.92 -24.33
C LYS A 168 -4.40 18.51 -25.76
N ALA A 169 -5.70 18.42 -25.98
CA ALA A 169 -6.41 18.32 -27.27
C ALA A 169 -6.46 16.90 -27.88
N SER A 170 -7.55 16.47 -28.51
CA SER A 170 -8.73 17.16 -29.05
C SER A 170 -9.98 16.30 -28.89
#